data_AF-A0AAD1Q7G6-F1
#
_entry.id   AF-A0AAD1Q7G6-F1
#
_cell.length_a   1.000
_cell.length_b   1.000
_cell.length_c   1.000
_cell.angle_alpha   90.00
_cell.angle_beta   90.00
_cell.angle_gamma   90.00
#
_symmetry.space_group_name_H-M   'P 1'
#
loop_
_entity.id
_entity.type
_entity.pdbx_description
1 polymer ?
#
loop_
_entity_poly.entity_id
_entity_poly.type
_entity_poly.pdbx_seq_one_letter_code
_entity_poly.pdbx_strand_id
1 'polypeptide(L)'
;MKTGEYNFGNLPGTYEYSTLIHELGHALGLEHPGNYNAGEKNPTPPPPGRVFLPFEQDNSRNTVMSYNPGSATAGDAGAPEPQTLMPFDILALQFLYGVKNNNTGNDVYTFNDTNFKQVATIWDSGGIDTVDFSGLSADEVYTLRLAPGLPFTTQAALKGLDYNLEPSQGAPEGATYKTDTFGTYTSFTTEIENLIGTAGQDEILGNRFNNSIQSGNGNDTVYGGKGGDILDGGVGSDTIYAGREADQINGGEGDDIISGDRDNDTITGGGGNDRFILAPGLGTDTITDFIQGSDELALSGGLTFAQLAIVPQAGGSAVQISGTGEIIAVLSGTTVALGASDFTLA
;
A
#
# COMPACT_ATOMS: atom_id res chain seq x y z
N MET A 1 -40.76 -22.54 -8.29
CA MET A 1 -40.77 -21.09 -8.06
C MET A 1 -41.55 -20.81 -6.79
N LYS A 2 -40.89 -20.44 -5.69
CA LYS A 2 -41.60 -19.89 -4.53
C LYS A 2 -41.73 -18.39 -4.76
N THR A 3 -42.96 -17.91 -4.79
CA THR A 3 -43.32 -16.49 -4.84
C THR A 3 -43.23 -15.93 -3.42
N GLY A 4 -42.25 -15.07 -3.18
CA GLY A 4 -42.21 -14.16 -2.04
C GLY A 4 -41.92 -12.76 -2.57
N GLU A 5 -42.56 -11.74 -2.00
CA GLU A 5 -42.19 -10.35 -2.25
C GLU A 5 -40.77 -10.14 -1.70
N TYR A 6 -39.78 -10.03 -2.58
CA TYR A 6 -38.41 -9.71 -2.20
C TYR A 6 -38.33 -8.19 -2.03
N ASN A 7 -38.44 -7.74 -0.78
CA ASN A 7 -38.19 -6.35 -0.42
C ASN A 7 -36.67 -6.13 -0.38
N PHE A 8 -36.13 -5.63 -1.48
CA PHE A 8 -34.72 -5.32 -1.61
C PHE A 8 -34.42 -3.93 -0.97
N GLY A 9 -34.42 -3.86 0.37
CA GLY A 9 -33.81 -2.71 1.08
C GLY A 9 -32.29 -2.64 0.84
N ASN A 10 -31.61 -1.55 1.22
CA ASN A 10 -30.18 -1.26 1.00
C ASN A 10 -29.30 -2.52 0.83
N LEU A 11 -29.00 -2.87 -0.43
CA LEU A 11 -28.56 -4.21 -0.84
C LEU A 11 -27.05 -4.49 -0.78
N PRO A 12 -26.14 -3.54 -1.05
CA PRO A 12 -24.71 -3.87 -1.01
C PRO A 12 -24.26 -4.28 0.39
N GLY A 13 -23.56 -5.41 0.48
CA GLY A 13 -22.96 -5.90 1.74
C GLY A 13 -23.77 -6.93 2.52
N THR A 14 -24.96 -7.31 2.05
CA THR A 14 -25.78 -8.35 2.69
C THR A 14 -25.61 -9.72 2.03
N TYR A 15 -25.93 -10.78 2.80
CA TYR A 15 -25.90 -12.17 2.31
C TYR A 15 -26.84 -12.40 1.13
N GLU A 16 -28.03 -11.78 1.14
CA GLU A 16 -28.99 -11.88 0.03
C GLU A 16 -28.44 -11.29 -1.27
N TYR A 17 -27.70 -10.18 -1.19
CA TYR A 17 -27.09 -9.57 -2.36
C TYR A 17 -25.89 -10.36 -2.87
N SER A 18 -25.02 -10.84 -1.97
CA SER A 18 -23.93 -11.76 -2.33
C SER A 18 -24.45 -13.05 -2.98
N THR A 19 -25.56 -13.61 -2.47
CA THR A 19 -26.25 -14.76 -3.09
C THR A 19 -26.75 -14.44 -4.50
N LEU A 20 -27.25 -13.23 -4.75
CA LEU A 20 -27.64 -12.82 -6.11
C LEU A 20 -26.44 -12.82 -7.06
N ILE A 21 -25.31 -12.26 -6.64
CA ILE A 21 -24.08 -12.24 -7.47
C ILE A 21 -23.58 -13.67 -7.71
N HIS A 22 -23.60 -14.53 -6.69
CA HIS A 22 -23.26 -15.96 -6.78
C HIS A 22 -24.08 -16.69 -7.86
N GLU A 23 -25.41 -16.55 -7.81
CA GLU A 23 -26.30 -17.23 -8.77
C GLU A 23 -26.17 -16.65 -10.19
N LEU A 24 -25.87 -15.35 -10.33
CA LEU A 24 -25.49 -14.76 -11.62
C LEU A 24 -24.17 -15.33 -12.14
N GLY A 25 -23.19 -15.58 -11.26
CA GLY A 25 -21.96 -16.29 -11.59
C GLY A 25 -22.24 -17.66 -12.22
N HIS A 26 -23.11 -18.47 -11.60
CA HIS A 26 -23.56 -19.74 -12.20
C HIS A 26 -24.24 -19.56 -13.56
N ALA A 27 -25.12 -18.57 -13.70
CA ALA A 27 -25.76 -18.28 -14.98
C ALA A 27 -24.76 -17.87 -16.08
N LEU A 28 -23.61 -17.31 -15.68
CA LEU A 28 -22.46 -16.95 -16.53
C LEU A 28 -21.42 -18.07 -16.63
N GLY A 29 -21.72 -19.28 -16.15
CA GLY A 29 -20.86 -20.45 -16.31
C GLY A 29 -19.73 -20.59 -15.29
N LEU A 30 -19.75 -19.80 -14.20
CA LEU A 30 -18.87 -20.04 -13.05
C LEU A 30 -19.37 -21.23 -12.24
N GLU A 31 -18.43 -21.94 -11.63
CA GLU A 31 -18.70 -23.08 -10.76
C GLU A 31 -18.08 -22.80 -9.38
N HIS A 32 -18.48 -23.59 -8.39
CA HIS A 32 -17.82 -23.54 -7.09
C HIS A 32 -16.33 -23.93 -7.25
N PRO A 33 -15.43 -23.28 -6.50
CA PRO A 33 -13.98 -23.51 -6.61
C PRO A 33 -13.51 -24.86 -6.07
N GLY A 34 -14.39 -25.62 -5.42
CA GLY A 34 -14.18 -26.99 -4.95
C GLY A 34 -15.43 -27.86 -5.10
N ASN A 35 -15.31 -29.17 -4.87
CA ASN A 35 -16.43 -30.10 -4.94
C ASN A 35 -17.11 -30.26 -3.57
N TYR A 36 -17.96 -29.29 -3.22
CA TYR A 36 -18.85 -29.39 -2.08
C TYR A 36 -20.18 -28.73 -2.45
N ASN A 37 -21.28 -29.45 -2.26
CA ASN A 37 -22.59 -28.82 -2.14
C ASN A 37 -22.75 -28.31 -0.70
N ALA A 38 -23.56 -27.27 -0.49
CA ALA A 38 -23.84 -26.73 0.84
C ALA A 38 -24.13 -27.86 1.87
N GLY A 39 -23.21 -28.06 2.82
CA GLY A 39 -23.32 -29.08 3.88
C GLY A 39 -22.31 -30.24 3.85
N GLU A 40 -21.45 -30.37 2.84
CA GLU A 40 -20.43 -31.44 2.79
C GLU A 40 -19.06 -30.95 3.30
N LYS A 41 -18.57 -31.55 4.40
CA LYS A 41 -17.31 -31.16 5.08
C LYS A 41 -16.03 -31.73 4.48
N ASN A 42 -16.10 -32.50 3.39
CA ASN A 42 -14.92 -33.14 2.78
C ASN A 42 -14.98 -33.07 1.25
N PRO A 43 -14.06 -32.35 0.58
CA PRO A 43 -14.03 -32.28 -0.87
C PRO A 43 -13.60 -33.63 -1.45
N THR A 44 -14.39 -34.16 -2.37
CA THR A 44 -13.91 -35.24 -3.23
C THR A 44 -12.92 -34.66 -4.26
N PRO A 45 -11.96 -35.46 -4.75
CA PRO A 45 -10.99 -34.98 -5.74
C PRO A 45 -11.68 -34.47 -7.01
N PRO A 46 -11.08 -33.49 -7.71
CA PRO A 46 -11.69 -32.91 -8.91
C PRO A 46 -11.93 -33.96 -9.98
N PRO A 47 -13.02 -33.82 -10.77
CA PRO A 47 -13.19 -34.59 -11.99
C PRO A 47 -11.94 -34.47 -12.89
N PRO A 48 -11.60 -35.51 -13.68
CA PRO A 48 -10.45 -35.46 -14.57
C PRO A 48 -10.47 -34.22 -15.47
N GLY A 49 -9.37 -33.46 -15.46
CA GLY A 49 -9.23 -32.23 -16.24
C GLY A 49 -9.71 -30.95 -15.54
N ARG A 50 -10.12 -31.02 -14.27
CA ARG A 50 -10.42 -29.85 -13.44
C ARG A 50 -9.35 -29.65 -12.36
N VAL A 51 -9.11 -28.39 -12.02
CA VAL A 51 -8.24 -27.97 -10.91
C VAL A 51 -9.13 -27.18 -9.96
N PHE A 52 -9.17 -27.60 -8.69
CA PHE A 52 -9.83 -26.83 -7.63
C PHE A 52 -8.84 -25.89 -6.96
N LEU A 53 -9.36 -24.80 -6.38
CA LEU A 53 -8.54 -23.93 -5.57
C LEU A 53 -8.04 -24.68 -4.33
N PRO A 54 -6.80 -24.42 -3.88
CA PRO A 54 -6.37 -24.83 -2.54
C PRO A 54 -7.33 -24.29 -1.48
N PHE A 55 -7.53 -25.04 -0.40
CA PHE A 55 -8.44 -24.67 0.70
C PHE A 55 -8.21 -23.25 1.24
N GLU A 56 -6.94 -22.80 1.28
CA GLU A 56 -6.57 -21.48 1.77
C GLU A 56 -7.03 -20.33 0.86
N GLN A 57 -7.25 -20.60 -0.43
CA GLN A 57 -7.69 -19.65 -1.43
C GLN A 57 -9.20 -19.77 -1.73
N ASP A 58 -9.78 -20.91 -1.41
CA ASP A 58 -11.21 -21.14 -1.51
C ASP A 58 -11.94 -20.43 -0.36
N ASN A 59 -12.24 -19.16 -0.60
CA ASN A 59 -13.02 -18.34 0.33
C ASN A 59 -13.74 -17.18 -0.36
N SER A 60 -14.73 -16.60 0.33
CA SER A 60 -15.59 -15.52 -0.16
C SER A 60 -14.84 -14.19 -0.36
N ARG A 61 -13.59 -14.05 0.09
CA ARG A 61 -12.74 -12.89 -0.21
C ARG A 61 -12.04 -13.03 -1.56
N ASN A 62 -11.89 -14.25 -2.05
CA ASN A 62 -11.30 -14.52 -3.37
C ASN A 62 -12.33 -14.75 -4.47
N THR A 63 -13.47 -15.36 -4.13
CA THR A 63 -14.54 -15.67 -5.07
C THR A 63 -15.89 -15.71 -4.37
N VAL A 64 -16.90 -15.03 -4.91
CA VAL A 64 -18.29 -15.14 -4.44
C VAL A 64 -18.85 -16.55 -4.65
N MET A 65 -18.19 -17.39 -5.46
CA MET A 65 -18.56 -18.78 -5.69
C MET A 65 -18.15 -19.71 -4.53
N SER A 66 -17.38 -19.22 -3.55
CA SER A 66 -17.02 -20.03 -2.38
C SER A 66 -18.14 -20.03 -1.33
N TYR A 67 -18.32 -21.16 -0.63
CA TYR A 67 -19.13 -21.23 0.59
C TYR A 67 -18.32 -21.03 1.88
N ASN A 68 -17.01 -20.86 1.78
CA ASN A 68 -16.15 -20.59 2.92
C ASN A 68 -16.06 -19.07 3.15
N PRO A 69 -16.47 -18.53 4.31
CA PRO A 69 -16.50 -17.09 4.55
C PRO A 69 -15.11 -16.44 4.64
N GLY A 70 -14.02 -17.22 4.69
CA GLY A 70 -12.65 -16.69 4.53
C GLY A 70 -12.01 -16.04 5.74
N SER A 71 -12.72 -15.83 6.86
CA SER A 71 -12.07 -15.41 8.11
C SER A 71 -11.50 -16.63 8.86
N ALA A 72 -10.31 -16.46 9.45
CA ALA A 72 -9.71 -17.44 10.36
C ALA A 72 -10.59 -17.74 11.60
N THR A 73 -11.61 -16.93 11.82
CA THR A 73 -12.68 -17.08 12.81
C THR A 73 -13.94 -17.59 12.12
N ALA A 74 -14.03 -18.90 11.90
CA ALA A 74 -15.29 -19.56 11.56
C ALA A 74 -16.34 -19.22 12.64
N GLY A 75 -17.13 -18.18 12.42
CA GLY A 75 -18.07 -17.67 13.44
C GLY A 75 -18.38 -16.18 13.47
N ASP A 76 -17.89 -15.32 12.55
CA ASP A 76 -18.32 -13.92 12.51
C ASP A 76 -19.72 -13.76 11.93
N ALA A 77 -20.72 -14.10 12.74
CA ALA A 77 -22.09 -13.66 12.53
C ALA A 77 -22.13 -12.12 12.57
N GLY A 78 -21.97 -11.48 11.41
CA GLY A 78 -21.97 -10.03 11.26
C GLY A 78 -20.89 -9.43 10.35
N ALA A 79 -19.96 -10.23 9.82
CA ALA A 79 -19.00 -9.74 8.82
C ALA A 79 -19.72 -9.36 7.51
N PRO A 80 -19.32 -8.27 6.82
CA PRO A 80 -19.91 -7.89 5.54
C PRO A 80 -19.64 -8.95 4.46
N GLU A 81 -20.63 -9.11 3.59
CA GLU A 81 -20.58 -10.01 2.44
C GLU A 81 -20.07 -9.28 1.20
N PRO A 82 -19.47 -10.00 0.23
CA PRO A 82 -19.03 -9.41 -1.04
C PRO A 82 -20.12 -8.57 -1.71
N GLN A 83 -19.76 -7.35 -2.09
CA GLN A 83 -20.64 -6.42 -2.80
C GLN A 83 -20.37 -6.40 -4.30
N THR A 84 -19.26 -6.98 -4.72
CA THR A 84 -18.84 -7.05 -6.11
C THR A 84 -18.33 -8.45 -6.40
N LEU A 85 -18.02 -8.71 -7.66
CA LEU A 85 -17.22 -9.87 -8.03
C LEU A 85 -15.85 -9.77 -7.34
N MET A 86 -15.35 -10.88 -6.82
CA MET A 86 -14.05 -10.95 -6.18
C MET A 86 -12.96 -11.30 -7.21
N PRO A 87 -11.64 -11.24 -6.87
CA PRO A 87 -10.57 -11.29 -7.87
C PRO A 87 -10.62 -12.52 -8.78
N PHE A 88 -10.95 -13.71 -8.26
CA PHE A 88 -11.05 -14.91 -9.09
C PHE A 88 -12.31 -14.96 -9.95
N ASP A 89 -13.40 -14.33 -9.52
CA ASP A 89 -14.61 -14.24 -10.34
C ASP A 89 -14.33 -13.37 -11.58
N ILE A 90 -13.65 -12.25 -11.38
CA ILE A 90 -13.23 -11.34 -12.45
C ILE A 90 -12.31 -12.08 -13.43
N LEU A 91 -11.27 -12.74 -12.92
CA LEU A 91 -10.33 -13.50 -13.75
C LEU A 91 -11.03 -14.62 -14.55
N ALA A 92 -11.93 -15.36 -13.92
CA ALA A 92 -12.67 -16.44 -14.57
C ALA A 92 -13.61 -15.91 -15.66
N LEU A 93 -14.34 -14.82 -15.40
CA LEU A 93 -15.22 -14.21 -16.40
C LEU A 93 -14.43 -13.60 -17.56
N GLN A 94 -13.27 -13.00 -17.30
CA GLN A 94 -12.37 -12.51 -18.34
C GLN A 94 -11.81 -13.64 -19.20
N PHE A 95 -11.53 -14.80 -18.60
CA PHE A 95 -11.12 -15.99 -19.35
C PHE A 95 -12.24 -16.48 -20.27
N LEU A 96 -13.49 -16.51 -19.80
CA LEU A 96 -14.64 -16.99 -20.57
C LEU A 96 -15.09 -16.03 -21.66
N TYR A 97 -15.07 -14.73 -21.39
CA TYR A 97 -15.73 -13.71 -22.22
C TYR A 97 -14.81 -12.61 -22.76
N GLY A 98 -13.52 -12.67 -22.41
CA GLY A 98 -12.54 -11.64 -22.75
C GLY A 98 -12.52 -10.48 -21.75
N VAL A 99 -11.42 -9.73 -21.77
CA VAL A 99 -11.24 -8.53 -20.95
C VAL A 99 -12.10 -7.38 -21.48
N LYS A 100 -12.79 -6.69 -20.58
CA LYS A 100 -13.56 -5.48 -20.88
C LYS A 100 -12.80 -4.27 -20.41
N ASN A 101 -12.50 -3.35 -21.32
CA ASN A 101 -12.04 -2.03 -20.95
C ASN A 101 -13.22 -1.25 -20.37
N ASN A 102 -13.15 -0.96 -19.08
CA ASN A 102 -14.11 -0.18 -18.32
C ASN A 102 -13.34 0.66 -17.31
N ASN A 103 -13.77 1.91 -17.09
CA ASN A 103 -13.00 2.91 -16.35
C ASN A 103 -11.61 3.05 -17.01
N THR A 104 -11.53 3.91 -18.02
CA THR A 104 -10.27 4.12 -18.79
C THR A 104 -9.75 5.54 -18.59
N GLY A 105 -10.36 6.28 -17.66
CA GLY A 105 -10.02 7.66 -17.34
C GLY A 105 -9.24 7.69 -16.04
N ASN A 106 -8.92 8.88 -15.55
CA ASN A 106 -8.34 9.01 -14.22
C ASN A 106 -9.48 8.98 -13.20
N ASP A 107 -9.61 7.87 -12.48
CA ASP A 107 -10.71 7.59 -11.58
C ASP A 107 -10.28 7.71 -10.10
N VAL A 108 -11.22 8.12 -9.23
CA VAL A 108 -10.97 8.26 -7.79
C VAL A 108 -11.92 7.34 -7.02
N TYR A 109 -11.34 6.42 -6.25
CA TYR A 109 -12.01 5.42 -5.44
C TYR A 109 -11.99 5.84 -3.96
N THR A 110 -13.06 6.49 -3.50
CA THR A 110 -13.16 7.05 -2.14
C THR A 110 -13.78 6.07 -1.14
N PHE A 111 -13.18 6.01 0.05
CA PHE A 111 -13.60 5.20 1.20
C PHE A 111 -13.94 6.10 2.39
N ASN A 112 -15.03 5.78 3.10
CA ASN A 112 -15.45 6.52 4.30
C ASN A 112 -16.19 5.62 5.30
N ASP A 113 -16.17 5.96 6.59
CA ASP A 113 -16.73 5.13 7.67
C ASP A 113 -18.20 4.72 7.48
N THR A 114 -19.00 5.54 6.79
CA THR A 114 -20.42 5.24 6.53
C THR A 114 -20.62 4.24 5.40
N ASN A 115 -19.64 4.13 4.49
CA ASN A 115 -19.61 3.16 3.39
C ASN A 115 -18.56 2.06 3.60
N PHE A 116 -17.77 2.07 4.67
CA PHE A 116 -16.56 1.23 4.81
C PHE A 116 -16.81 -0.25 5.15
N LYS A 117 -18.05 -0.71 5.22
CA LYS A 117 -18.36 -2.15 5.35
C LYS A 117 -18.35 -2.86 4.00
N GLN A 118 -17.38 -2.56 3.17
CA GLN A 118 -17.28 -3.03 1.79
C GLN A 118 -16.27 -4.17 1.69
N VAL A 119 -16.74 -5.34 1.28
CA VAL A 119 -15.89 -6.39 0.71
C VAL A 119 -16.03 -6.25 -0.79
N ALA A 120 -15.02 -5.68 -1.44
CA ALA A 120 -15.11 -5.32 -2.84
C ALA A 120 -13.78 -5.49 -3.59
N THR A 121 -13.90 -5.69 -4.89
CA THR A 121 -12.76 -5.65 -5.81
C THR A 121 -12.98 -4.56 -6.85
N ILE A 122 -11.95 -3.75 -7.06
CA ILE A 122 -11.94 -2.72 -8.09
C ILE A 122 -11.34 -3.31 -9.37
N TRP A 123 -12.07 -3.13 -10.48
CA TRP A 123 -11.61 -3.37 -11.83
C TRP A 123 -11.57 -2.03 -12.56
N ASP A 124 -10.36 -1.56 -12.82
CA ASP A 124 -10.05 -0.41 -13.66
C ASP A 124 -9.23 -0.89 -14.86
N SER A 125 -9.35 -0.30 -16.04
CA SER A 125 -8.61 -0.76 -17.23
C SER A 125 -7.67 0.29 -17.83
N GLY A 126 -7.51 1.42 -17.16
CA GLY A 126 -6.45 2.37 -17.45
C GLY A 126 -6.80 3.77 -17.00
N GLY A 127 -5.77 4.59 -16.84
CA GLY A 127 -5.93 5.86 -16.17
C GLY A 127 -4.65 6.15 -15.41
N ILE A 128 -4.69 7.25 -14.65
CA ILE A 128 -3.87 7.41 -13.47
C ILE A 128 -4.86 7.55 -12.33
N ASP A 129 -4.98 6.51 -11.54
CA ASP A 129 -6.10 6.35 -10.61
C ASP A 129 -5.69 6.64 -9.18
N THR A 130 -6.66 7.01 -8.35
CA THR A 130 -6.43 7.35 -6.95
C THR A 130 -7.32 6.54 -6.03
N VAL A 131 -6.73 5.94 -5.00
CA VAL A 131 -7.46 5.41 -3.84
C VAL A 131 -7.46 6.47 -2.76
N ASP A 132 -8.64 6.83 -2.26
CA ASP A 132 -8.81 7.91 -1.28
C ASP A 132 -9.42 7.37 0.01
N PHE A 133 -8.59 7.27 1.05
CA PHE A 133 -8.94 6.80 2.39
C PHE A 133 -9.16 7.95 3.39
N SER A 134 -9.14 9.20 2.94
CA SER A 134 -9.24 10.37 3.82
C SER A 134 -10.55 10.46 4.61
N GLY A 135 -11.58 9.73 4.17
CA GLY A 135 -12.88 9.66 4.85
C GLY A 135 -12.96 8.63 5.97
N LEU A 136 -11.88 7.90 6.26
CA LEU A 136 -11.83 6.89 7.32
C LEU A 136 -11.46 7.46 8.69
N SER A 137 -11.89 6.76 9.74
CA SER A 137 -11.60 7.15 11.12
C SER A 137 -10.10 7.22 11.39
N ALA A 138 -9.67 8.33 11.99
CA ALA A 138 -8.29 8.56 12.43
C ALA A 138 -7.88 7.75 13.68
N ASP A 139 -8.82 7.07 14.35
CA ASP A 139 -8.54 6.34 15.59
C ASP A 139 -7.96 4.93 15.33
N GLU A 140 -7.90 4.50 14.08
CA GLU A 140 -7.38 3.21 13.64
C GLU A 140 -6.03 3.37 12.92
N VAL A 141 -5.25 2.28 12.88
CA VAL A 141 -4.01 2.22 12.11
C VAL A 141 -4.28 1.39 10.88
N TYR A 142 -4.05 1.93 9.68
CA TYR A 142 -4.28 1.21 8.43
C TYR A 142 -2.98 0.84 7.74
N THR A 143 -2.93 -0.37 7.19
CA THR A 143 -1.92 -0.73 6.19
C THR A 143 -2.54 -0.59 4.81
N LEU A 144 -2.07 0.39 4.04
CA LEU A 144 -2.62 0.75 2.72
C LEU A 144 -1.64 0.36 1.61
N ARG A 145 -2.12 -0.26 0.53
CA ARG A 145 -1.25 -0.79 -0.53
C ARG A 145 -1.81 -0.57 -1.92
N LEU A 146 -0.95 -0.12 -2.83
CA LEU A 146 -1.28 0.08 -4.24
C LEU A 146 -0.96 -1.12 -5.15
N ALA A 147 -0.40 -2.20 -4.60
CA ALA A 147 -0.12 -3.40 -5.36
C ALA A 147 -1.42 -4.18 -5.68
N PRO A 148 -1.59 -4.70 -6.92
CA PRO A 148 -2.72 -5.56 -7.25
C PRO A 148 -2.70 -6.82 -6.36
N GLY A 149 -3.88 -7.22 -5.91
CA GLY A 149 -4.03 -8.27 -4.92
C GLY A 149 -3.63 -9.65 -5.44
N LEU A 150 -2.64 -10.27 -4.81
CA LEU A 150 -2.52 -11.73 -4.77
C LEU A 150 -3.76 -12.32 -4.04
N PRO A 151 -4.11 -13.59 -4.27
CA PRO A 151 -5.27 -14.19 -3.61
C PRO A 151 -5.17 -14.11 -2.08
N PHE A 152 -6.26 -13.70 -1.43
CA PHE A 152 -6.42 -13.72 0.02
C PHE A 152 -6.21 -15.14 0.55
N THR A 153 -5.03 -15.41 1.09
CA THR A 153 -4.82 -16.61 1.89
C THR A 153 -5.18 -16.31 3.34
N THR A 154 -5.64 -17.31 4.09
CA THR A 154 -6.02 -17.18 5.52
C THR A 154 -4.89 -16.62 6.41
N GLN A 155 -3.64 -16.68 5.95
CA GLN A 155 -2.47 -16.14 6.64
C GLN A 155 -2.14 -14.70 6.20
N ALA A 156 -2.52 -14.30 4.99
CA ALA A 156 -2.35 -12.96 4.46
C ALA A 156 -3.53 -12.00 4.75
N ALA A 157 -4.68 -12.55 5.15
CA ALA A 157 -5.78 -11.77 5.70
C ALA A 157 -5.51 -11.26 7.14
N LEU A 158 -4.47 -11.77 7.81
CA LEU A 158 -3.98 -11.34 9.14
C LEU A 158 -2.64 -10.56 9.06
N LYS A 159 -2.06 -10.48 7.86
CA LYS A 159 -0.77 -9.86 7.57
C LYS A 159 -0.87 -9.35 6.14
N GLY A 160 -1.01 -8.04 5.94
CA GLY A 160 -1.06 -7.43 4.60
C GLY A 160 -0.17 -8.20 3.60
N LEU A 161 -0.79 -8.69 2.52
CA LEU A 161 -0.27 -9.68 1.57
C LEU A 161 1.19 -9.48 1.15
N ASP A 162 2.02 -10.46 1.50
CA ASP A 162 3.41 -10.74 1.12
C ASP A 162 4.24 -9.64 0.44
N TYR A 163 5.13 -9.12 1.28
CA TYR A 163 6.35 -8.38 1.01
C TYR A 163 7.19 -9.06 -0.08
N ASN A 164 7.39 -8.39 -1.20
CA ASN A 164 8.50 -8.70 -2.10
C ASN A 164 9.34 -7.44 -2.31
N LEU A 165 9.75 -6.81 -1.19
CA LEU A 165 10.99 -6.04 -1.23
C LEU A 165 12.12 -7.01 -1.54
N GLU A 166 13.04 -6.61 -2.40
CA GLU A 166 14.30 -7.32 -2.58
C GLU A 166 14.91 -7.62 -1.19
N PRO A 167 15.54 -8.79 -0.96
CA PRO A 167 15.97 -9.27 0.37
C PRO A 167 16.90 -8.36 1.19
N SER A 168 17.26 -7.17 0.71
CA SER A 168 18.21 -6.25 1.34
C SER A 168 17.57 -5.15 2.20
N GLN A 169 16.24 -4.98 2.22
CA GLN A 169 15.57 -3.99 3.06
C GLN A 169 14.47 -4.72 3.84
N GLY A 170 14.78 -5.13 5.07
CA GLY A 170 13.86 -5.91 5.91
C GLY A 170 12.65 -5.07 6.34
N ALA A 171 11.49 -5.73 6.47
CA ALA A 171 10.37 -5.15 7.21
C ALA A 171 10.82 -4.84 8.65
N PRO A 172 10.41 -3.71 9.25
CA PRO A 172 10.78 -3.39 10.62
C PRO A 172 10.35 -4.51 11.58
N GLU A 173 11.33 -5.03 12.32
CA GLU A 173 11.13 -6.07 13.33
C GLU A 173 10.34 -5.47 14.50
N GLY A 174 9.02 -5.73 14.58
CA GLY A 174 8.21 -5.38 15.75
C GLY A 174 6.89 -4.63 15.53
N ALA A 175 6.49 -4.32 14.30
CA ALA A 175 5.17 -3.73 14.05
C ALA A 175 4.04 -4.73 14.36
N THR A 176 3.09 -4.33 15.21
CA THR A 176 1.88 -5.12 15.50
C THR A 176 0.80 -4.70 14.52
N TYR A 177 0.72 -5.37 13.37
CA TYR A 177 -0.24 -5.08 12.32
C TYR A 177 -1.67 -5.34 12.80
N LYS A 178 -2.51 -4.30 12.81
CA LYS A 178 -3.94 -4.44 13.03
C LYS A 178 -4.62 -4.46 11.68
N THR A 179 -5.03 -5.64 11.24
CA THR A 179 -6.26 -5.73 10.44
C THR A 179 -7.38 -5.21 11.33
N ASP A 180 -8.24 -4.34 10.80
CA ASP A 180 -9.38 -3.81 11.55
C ASP A 180 -10.12 -4.96 12.28
N THR A 181 -10.75 -4.63 13.40
CA THR A 181 -11.53 -5.64 14.18
C THR A 181 -12.79 -6.09 13.41
N PHE A 182 -13.01 -5.59 12.18
CA PHE A 182 -14.28 -5.67 11.45
C PHE A 182 -14.19 -6.28 10.04
N GLY A 183 -13.02 -6.68 9.54
CA GLY A 183 -12.86 -7.48 8.33
C GLY A 183 -13.16 -6.72 7.03
N THR A 184 -12.68 -5.49 6.89
CA THR A 184 -12.76 -4.74 5.62
C THR A 184 -11.69 -5.21 4.65
N TYR A 185 -12.08 -5.61 3.44
CA TYR A 185 -11.17 -6.14 2.41
C TYR A 185 -11.46 -5.52 1.05
N THR A 186 -10.56 -4.65 0.60
CA THR A 186 -10.56 -4.11 -0.77
C THR A 186 -9.39 -4.71 -1.54
N SER A 187 -9.67 -5.25 -2.73
CA SER A 187 -8.65 -5.75 -3.66
C SER A 187 -8.66 -4.97 -4.96
N PHE A 188 -7.51 -4.82 -5.60
CA PHE A 188 -7.37 -4.27 -6.93
C PHE A 188 -6.93 -5.37 -7.88
N THR A 189 -7.59 -5.47 -9.03
CA THR A 189 -7.20 -6.41 -10.09
C THR A 189 -6.29 -5.77 -11.13
N THR A 190 -6.14 -4.45 -11.04
CA THR A 190 -5.22 -3.62 -11.82
C THR A 190 -4.38 -2.76 -10.89
N GLU A 191 -3.37 -2.13 -11.46
CA GLU A 191 -2.48 -1.24 -10.72
C GLU A 191 -3.13 0.13 -10.57
N ILE A 192 -3.01 0.70 -9.38
CA ILE A 192 -3.46 2.05 -9.05
C ILE A 192 -2.22 2.86 -8.70
N GLU A 193 -2.12 4.09 -9.19
CA GLU A 193 -0.91 4.90 -9.07
C GLU A 193 -0.91 5.79 -7.83
N ASN A 194 -2.07 6.28 -7.39
CA ASN A 194 -2.12 7.31 -6.35
C ASN A 194 -2.86 6.84 -5.10
N LEU A 195 -2.45 7.38 -3.96
CA LEU A 195 -3.04 7.09 -2.66
C LEU A 195 -3.17 8.35 -1.83
N ILE A 196 -4.33 8.54 -1.22
CA ILE A 196 -4.56 9.49 -0.13
C ILE A 196 -4.86 8.65 1.11
N GLY A 197 -4.02 8.78 2.14
CA GLY A 197 -4.17 8.10 3.42
C GLY A 197 -5.25 8.73 4.29
N THR A 198 -5.27 8.33 5.55
CA THR A 198 -6.27 8.73 6.53
C THR A 198 -5.83 10.00 7.28
N ALA A 199 -6.51 10.31 8.38
CA ALA A 199 -6.06 11.34 9.32
C ALA A 199 -5.42 10.73 10.59
N GLY A 200 -5.20 9.41 10.59
CA GLY A 200 -4.54 8.64 11.64
C GLY A 200 -3.21 8.06 11.17
N GLN A 201 -2.53 7.34 12.05
CA GLN A 201 -1.24 6.71 11.70
C GLN A 201 -1.43 5.59 10.67
N ASP A 202 -0.75 5.72 9.54
CA ASP A 202 -0.83 4.78 8.42
C ASP A 202 0.53 4.13 8.09
N GLU A 203 0.47 2.92 7.54
CA GLU A 203 1.59 2.25 6.88
C GLU A 203 1.24 2.09 5.40
N ILE A 204 1.92 2.84 4.54
CA ILE A 204 1.60 2.94 3.11
C ILE A 204 2.70 2.31 2.27
N LEU A 205 2.30 1.45 1.35
CA LEU A 205 3.19 0.84 0.37
C LEU A 205 2.70 1.19 -1.05
N GLY A 206 3.52 1.94 -1.78
CA GLY A 206 3.39 2.13 -3.21
C GLY A 206 3.71 0.86 -4.00
N ASN A 207 3.92 1.00 -5.30
CA ASN A 207 4.10 -0.14 -6.20
C ASN A 207 5.34 0.04 -7.10
N ARG A 208 5.22 -0.31 -8.39
CA ARG A 208 6.35 -0.26 -9.33
C ARG A 208 6.23 0.87 -10.35
N PHE A 209 5.18 1.68 -10.23
CA PHE A 209 4.89 2.82 -11.08
C PHE A 209 5.16 4.08 -10.30
N ASN A 210 5.28 5.18 -11.03
CA ASN A 210 5.33 6.51 -10.44
C ASN A 210 4.04 6.75 -9.65
N ASN A 211 4.17 6.79 -8.33
CA ASN A 211 3.07 6.98 -7.42
C ASN A 211 2.95 8.45 -6.98
N SER A 212 1.72 8.91 -6.74
CA SER A 212 1.46 10.12 -5.95
C SER A 212 0.83 9.71 -4.63
N ILE A 213 1.58 9.79 -3.54
CA ILE A 213 1.17 9.37 -2.20
C ILE A 213 1.09 10.58 -1.29
N GLN A 214 -0.08 10.76 -0.67
CA GLN A 214 -0.31 11.74 0.38
C GLN A 214 -0.75 10.98 1.63
N SER A 215 0.10 10.85 2.65
CA SER A 215 -0.23 9.98 3.80
C SER A 215 -1.24 10.61 4.75
N GLY A 216 -1.21 11.94 4.92
CA GLY A 216 -2.29 12.69 5.54
C GLY A 216 -1.87 13.30 6.88
N ASN A 217 -2.68 13.08 7.92
CA ASN A 217 -2.24 13.41 9.27
C ASN A 217 -1.93 12.11 10.00
N GLY A 218 -1.06 12.13 11.00
CA GLY A 218 -0.66 10.93 11.72
C GLY A 218 0.85 10.83 11.72
N ASN A 219 1.38 9.85 12.45
CA ASN A 219 2.79 9.52 12.34
C ASN A 219 2.91 8.34 11.39
N ASP A 220 3.10 8.62 10.12
CA ASP A 220 2.95 7.67 9.03
C ASP A 220 4.27 6.99 8.68
N THR A 221 4.18 5.82 8.05
CA THR A 221 5.32 5.15 7.43
C THR A 221 5.02 4.91 5.97
N VAL A 222 5.81 5.52 5.08
CA VAL A 222 5.61 5.48 3.63
C VAL A 222 6.78 4.76 2.96
N TYR A 223 6.46 3.77 2.14
CA TYR A 223 7.38 3.11 1.22
C TYR A 223 6.93 3.38 -0.22
N GLY A 224 7.63 4.23 -0.98
CA GLY A 224 7.27 4.59 -2.36
C GLY A 224 7.37 3.40 -3.32
N GLY A 225 8.50 2.71 -3.29
CA GLY A 225 8.68 1.44 -4.00
C GLY A 225 9.62 1.57 -5.18
N LYS A 226 9.10 1.48 -6.40
CA LYS A 226 9.88 1.81 -7.62
C LYS A 226 9.08 2.79 -8.46
N GLY A 227 9.80 3.61 -9.22
CA GLY A 227 9.21 4.61 -10.10
C GLY A 227 9.61 5.97 -9.57
N GLY A 228 9.51 7.01 -10.40
CA GLY A 228 9.75 8.38 -9.93
C GLY A 228 8.52 8.88 -9.19
N ASP A 229 8.51 8.73 -7.87
CA ASP A 229 7.38 8.95 -6.99
C ASP A 229 7.29 10.41 -6.51
N ILE A 230 6.08 10.81 -6.10
CA ILE A 230 5.80 12.06 -5.39
C ILE A 230 5.19 11.66 -4.04
N LEU A 231 5.93 11.91 -2.95
CA LEU A 231 5.60 11.48 -1.60
C LEU A 231 5.43 12.70 -0.68
N ASP A 232 4.32 12.77 0.04
CA ASP A 232 3.98 13.83 0.99
C ASP A 232 3.52 13.20 2.32
N GLY A 233 4.33 13.36 3.38
CA GLY A 233 4.04 12.84 4.74
C GLY A 233 2.91 13.59 5.43
N GLY A 234 2.80 14.89 5.18
CA GLY A 234 1.69 15.70 5.67
C GLY A 234 1.93 16.18 7.11
N VAL A 235 1.09 15.81 8.08
CA VAL A 235 1.18 16.32 9.45
C VAL A 235 1.44 15.19 10.45
N GLY A 236 2.57 15.27 11.14
CA GLY A 236 2.98 14.38 12.20
C GLY A 236 4.45 14.01 12.03
N SER A 237 4.95 13.09 12.84
CA SER A 237 6.34 12.61 12.69
C SER A 237 6.36 11.39 11.79
N ASP A 238 6.72 11.60 10.53
CA ASP A 238 6.62 10.60 9.49
C ASP A 238 7.95 9.89 9.23
N THR A 239 7.87 8.71 8.64
CA THR A 239 9.02 7.94 8.16
C THR A 239 8.83 7.61 6.69
N ILE A 240 9.69 8.15 5.82
CA ILE A 240 9.56 8.03 4.36
C ILE A 240 10.79 7.34 3.78
N TYR A 241 10.55 6.27 3.03
CA TYR A 241 11.52 5.55 2.21
C TYR A 241 11.05 5.58 0.76
N ALA A 242 11.73 6.34 -0.10
CA ALA A 242 11.21 6.63 -1.44
C ALA A 242 11.40 5.47 -2.42
N GLY A 243 12.62 4.94 -2.51
CA GLY A 243 12.88 3.61 -3.05
C GLY A 243 13.84 3.60 -4.21
N ARG A 244 13.35 3.62 -5.45
CA ARG A 244 14.19 3.55 -6.65
C ARG A 244 13.67 4.49 -7.70
N GLU A 245 14.60 4.97 -8.53
CA GLU A 245 14.40 6.06 -9.47
C GLU A 245 14.29 7.40 -8.75
N ALA A 246 14.30 8.51 -9.49
CA ALA A 246 14.39 9.83 -8.88
C ALA A 246 13.03 10.29 -8.33
N ASP A 247 12.96 10.46 -7.02
CA ASP A 247 11.76 10.78 -6.26
C ASP A 247 11.69 12.25 -5.85
N GLN A 248 10.46 12.74 -5.61
CA GLN A 248 10.17 14.02 -4.99
C GLN A 248 9.49 13.79 -3.65
N ILE A 249 10.15 14.20 -2.57
CA ILE A 249 9.74 13.88 -1.19
C ILE A 249 9.53 15.19 -0.41
N ASN A 250 8.41 15.26 0.29
CA ASN A 250 8.08 16.27 1.29
C ASN A 250 7.74 15.57 2.61
N GLY A 251 8.51 15.81 3.67
CA GLY A 251 8.21 15.31 5.01
C GLY A 251 6.90 15.92 5.52
N GLY A 252 6.85 17.25 5.60
CA GLY A 252 5.65 17.98 5.94
C GLY A 252 5.84 18.74 7.24
N GLU A 253 4.88 18.69 8.15
CA GLU A 253 4.96 19.30 9.48
C GLU A 253 5.19 18.22 10.53
N GLY A 254 6.26 18.31 11.30
CA GLY A 254 6.63 17.39 12.37
C GLY A 254 8.11 17.01 12.27
N ASP A 255 8.61 16.24 13.24
CA ASP A 255 9.99 15.77 13.18
C ASP A 255 10.04 14.49 12.33
N ASP A 256 10.52 14.60 11.08
CA ASP A 256 10.44 13.52 10.09
C ASP A 256 11.75 12.73 9.92
N ILE A 257 11.64 11.47 9.48
CA ILE A 257 12.77 10.61 9.08
C ILE A 257 12.64 10.30 7.59
N ILE A 258 13.60 10.75 6.79
CA ILE A 258 13.48 10.67 5.33
C ILE A 258 14.72 10.01 4.71
N SER A 259 14.49 9.06 3.82
CA SER A 259 15.51 8.49 2.93
C SER A 259 15.00 8.48 1.49
N GLY A 260 15.78 9.05 0.57
CA GLY A 260 15.56 8.89 -0.86
C GLY A 260 15.82 7.46 -1.36
N ASP A 261 16.55 6.67 -0.58
CA ASP A 261 17.05 5.36 -0.99
C ASP A 261 17.94 5.44 -2.24
N ARG A 262 17.53 4.97 -3.42
CA ARG A 262 18.41 4.86 -4.58
C ARG A 262 18.09 5.92 -5.62
N ASP A 263 19.13 6.27 -6.37
CA ASP A 263 19.14 7.29 -7.41
C ASP A 263 19.16 8.70 -6.80
N ASN A 264 18.82 9.74 -7.56
CA ASN A 264 19.05 11.12 -7.11
C ASN A 264 17.71 11.77 -6.79
N ASP A 265 17.43 11.95 -5.51
CA ASP A 265 16.13 12.40 -5.04
C ASP A 265 16.11 13.90 -4.73
N THR A 266 14.91 14.49 -4.73
CA THR A 266 14.68 15.85 -4.24
C THR A 266 13.88 15.78 -2.96
N ILE A 267 14.47 16.23 -1.86
CA ILE A 267 13.95 16.06 -0.52
C ILE A 267 13.69 17.43 0.12
N THR A 268 12.50 17.60 0.68
CA THR A 268 12.12 18.74 1.53
C THR A 268 11.73 18.14 2.88
N GLY A 269 12.37 18.59 3.97
CA GLY A 269 11.99 18.17 5.31
C GLY A 269 10.66 18.79 5.72
N GLY A 270 10.57 20.11 5.54
CA GLY A 270 9.41 20.89 5.90
C GLY A 270 9.60 21.57 7.26
N GLY A 271 8.58 21.52 8.11
CA GLY A 271 8.58 22.16 9.40
C GLY A 271 8.87 21.17 10.52
N GLY A 272 10.02 21.25 11.17
CA GLY A 272 10.35 20.34 12.26
C GLY A 272 11.85 20.27 12.51
N ASN A 273 12.28 19.23 13.22
CA ASN A 273 13.67 18.81 13.29
C ASN A 273 13.80 17.51 12.51
N ASP A 274 14.20 17.63 11.24
CA ASP A 274 14.13 16.52 10.31
C ASP A 274 15.44 15.74 10.25
N ARG A 275 15.33 14.45 9.98
CA ARG A 275 16.47 13.53 9.92
C ARG A 275 16.57 12.89 8.55
N PHE A 276 17.58 13.32 7.79
CA PHE A 276 17.86 12.82 6.44
C PHE A 276 18.88 11.68 6.47
N ILE A 277 18.48 10.48 6.04
CA ILE A 277 19.34 9.29 6.04
C ILE A 277 20.21 9.28 4.78
N LEU A 278 21.52 9.32 4.97
CA LEU A 278 22.52 9.28 3.90
C LEU A 278 23.36 8.01 3.99
N ALA A 279 23.53 7.31 2.87
CA ALA A 279 24.39 6.13 2.80
C ALA A 279 25.23 6.12 1.51
N PRO A 280 26.35 5.37 1.49
CA PRO A 280 27.18 5.26 0.30
C PRO A 280 26.52 4.37 -0.76
N GLY A 281 26.72 4.69 -2.03
CA GLY A 281 26.25 3.91 -3.19
C GLY A 281 24.75 4.01 -3.48
N LEU A 282 24.09 4.99 -2.86
CA LEU A 282 22.66 5.23 -2.97
C LEU A 282 22.33 6.28 -4.04
N GLY A 283 23.15 7.31 -4.17
CA GLY A 283 22.98 8.36 -5.16
C GLY A 283 23.36 9.70 -4.57
N THR A 284 22.96 10.78 -5.23
CA THR A 284 23.20 12.16 -4.77
C THR A 284 21.87 12.87 -4.60
N ASP A 285 21.39 12.89 -3.36
CA ASP A 285 20.13 13.55 -3.01
C ASP A 285 20.31 15.06 -2.91
N THR A 286 19.26 15.80 -3.26
CA THR A 286 19.18 17.25 -3.06
C THR A 286 18.20 17.55 -1.94
N ILE A 287 18.70 17.93 -0.77
CA ILE A 287 17.91 18.40 0.36
C ILE A 287 17.71 19.91 0.20
N THR A 288 16.47 20.37 0.15
CA THR A 288 16.14 21.70 -0.35
C THR A 288 16.03 22.78 0.72
N ASP A 289 15.83 22.40 1.98
CA ASP A 289 15.46 23.31 3.07
C ASP A 289 16.22 23.09 4.38
N PHE A 290 17.29 22.27 4.37
CA PHE A 290 18.08 21.94 5.57
C PHE A 290 18.42 23.15 6.46
N ILE A 291 18.01 23.09 7.73
CA ILE A 291 18.18 24.09 8.77
C ILE A 291 19.20 23.59 9.80
N GLN A 292 20.39 24.20 9.81
CA GLN A 292 21.44 23.85 10.78
C GLN A 292 20.97 24.03 12.23
N GLY A 293 21.19 23.00 13.05
CA GLY A 293 20.84 22.99 14.47
C GLY A 293 19.36 22.69 14.76
N SER A 294 18.55 22.53 13.71
CA SER A 294 17.22 21.92 13.75
C SER A 294 17.35 20.51 13.19
N ASP A 295 17.80 20.40 11.94
CA ASP A 295 17.84 19.16 11.20
C ASP A 295 19.16 18.41 11.38
N GLU A 296 19.10 17.11 11.10
CA GLU A 296 20.21 16.17 11.23
C GLU A 296 20.46 15.40 9.94
N LEU A 297 21.74 15.20 9.62
CA LEU A 297 22.18 14.28 8.58
C LEU A 297 22.59 12.94 9.22
N ALA A 298 21.74 11.93 9.10
CA ALA A 298 21.96 10.61 9.68
C ALA A 298 22.80 9.73 8.74
N LEU A 299 23.99 9.34 9.19
CA LEU A 299 24.95 8.56 8.41
C LEU A 299 24.74 7.06 8.60
N SER A 300 24.40 6.35 7.52
CA SER A 300 24.24 4.90 7.46
C SER A 300 25.40 4.22 6.73
N GLY A 301 25.37 2.89 6.61
CA GLY A 301 26.37 2.10 5.88
C GLY A 301 27.78 2.15 6.49
N GLY A 302 27.89 2.46 7.79
CA GLY A 302 29.17 2.58 8.50
C GLY A 302 29.93 3.87 8.22
N LEU A 303 29.29 4.86 7.59
CA LEU A 303 29.85 6.20 7.45
C LEU A 303 29.96 6.91 8.81
N THR A 304 30.99 7.75 8.92
CA THR A 304 31.23 8.63 10.06
C THR A 304 31.61 10.02 9.54
N PHE A 305 31.36 11.06 10.34
CA PHE A 305 31.71 12.44 9.96
C PHE A 305 33.19 12.60 9.57
N ALA A 306 34.10 11.84 10.20
CA ALA A 306 35.53 11.89 9.89
C ALA A 306 35.89 11.44 8.46
N GLN A 307 34.98 10.74 7.77
CA GLN A 307 35.14 10.31 6.39
C GLN A 307 34.59 11.33 5.38
N LEU A 308 33.94 12.40 5.85
CA LEU A 308 33.25 13.36 5.00
C LEU A 308 34.08 14.63 4.77
N ALA A 309 33.89 15.21 3.59
CA ALA A 309 34.33 16.54 3.22
C ALA A 309 33.10 17.36 2.82
N ILE A 310 32.96 18.55 3.39
CA ILE A 310 31.88 19.49 3.04
C ILE A 310 32.42 20.45 1.99
N VAL A 311 31.92 20.33 0.76
CA VAL A 311 32.42 21.06 -0.41
C VAL A 311 31.44 22.16 -0.77
N PRO A 312 31.81 23.44 -0.66
CA PRO A 312 30.97 24.54 -1.13
C PRO A 312 30.72 24.45 -2.63
N GLN A 313 29.48 24.70 -3.06
CA GLN A 313 29.11 24.75 -4.48
C GLN A 313 28.15 25.90 -4.77
N ALA A 314 27.89 26.16 -6.05
CA ALA A 314 26.97 27.22 -6.45
C ALA A 314 25.56 26.90 -5.92
N GLY A 315 25.05 27.76 -5.03
CA GLY A 315 23.72 27.61 -4.46
C GLY A 315 23.62 26.62 -3.29
N GLY A 316 24.73 26.18 -2.68
CA GLY A 316 24.65 25.25 -1.55
C GLY A 316 25.98 24.63 -1.11
N SER A 317 25.89 23.49 -0.42
CA SER A 317 27.02 22.67 0.02
C SER A 317 26.82 21.21 -0.40
N ALA A 318 27.88 20.52 -0.79
CA ALA A 318 27.88 19.09 -1.07
C ALA A 318 28.53 18.32 0.10
N VAL A 319 27.90 17.22 0.52
CA VAL A 319 28.45 16.26 1.47
C VAL A 319 29.13 15.16 0.66
N GLN A 320 30.46 15.10 0.72
CA GLN A 320 31.26 14.20 -0.10
C GLN A 320 32.04 13.20 0.77
N ILE A 321 32.12 11.94 0.35
CA ILE A 321 32.99 10.94 0.99
C ILE A 321 34.43 11.19 0.52
N SER A 322 35.31 11.55 1.45
CA SER A 322 36.70 11.95 1.15
C SER A 322 37.52 10.86 0.45
N GLY A 323 37.25 9.59 0.76
CA GLY A 323 38.02 8.46 0.22
C GLY A 323 37.66 8.10 -1.23
N THR A 324 36.42 8.35 -1.65
CA THR A 324 35.90 7.94 -2.96
C THR A 324 35.62 9.12 -3.88
N GLY A 325 35.39 10.31 -3.32
CA GLY A 325 34.90 11.48 -4.04
C GLY A 325 33.41 11.44 -4.36
N GLU A 326 32.68 10.45 -3.86
CA GLU A 326 31.24 10.32 -4.02
C GLU A 326 30.51 11.43 -3.26
N ILE A 327 29.53 12.09 -3.90
CA ILE A 327 28.65 13.06 -3.24
C ILE A 327 27.39 12.30 -2.83
N ILE A 328 27.09 12.31 -1.53
CA ILE A 328 25.94 11.58 -0.96
C ILE A 328 24.76 12.51 -0.66
N ALA A 329 24.99 13.83 -0.61
CA ALA A 329 23.93 14.82 -0.50
C ALA A 329 24.39 16.18 -1.01
N VAL A 330 23.44 16.97 -1.47
CA VAL A 330 23.54 18.39 -1.79
C VAL A 330 22.51 19.13 -0.95
N LEU A 331 22.98 20.05 -0.12
CA LEU A 331 22.11 20.97 0.61
C LEU A 331 21.94 22.23 -0.24
N SER A 332 20.74 22.42 -0.80
CA SER A 332 20.39 23.59 -1.61
C SER A 332 20.08 24.80 -0.73
N GLY A 333 20.30 26.01 -1.26
CA GLY A 333 19.99 27.26 -0.58
C GLY A 333 20.93 27.63 0.58
N THR A 334 21.72 26.68 1.08
CA THR A 334 22.44 26.86 2.34
C THR A 334 23.95 26.63 2.17
N THR A 335 24.73 27.71 2.17
CA THR A 335 26.19 27.64 2.36
C THR A 335 26.49 27.60 3.86
N VAL A 336 26.36 26.40 4.45
CA VAL A 336 26.54 26.18 5.89
C VAL A 336 27.95 25.67 6.20
N ALA A 337 28.51 26.12 7.31
CA ALA A 337 29.64 25.47 7.96
C ALA A 337 29.14 24.29 8.80
N LEU A 338 28.87 23.15 8.14
CA LEU A 338 28.44 21.94 8.84
C LEU A 338 29.57 21.43 9.76
N GLY A 339 29.21 21.09 10.98
CA GLY A 339 30.08 20.50 11.99
C GLY A 339 29.65 19.09 12.37
N ALA A 340 30.47 18.40 13.16
CA ALA A 340 30.18 17.03 13.59
C ALA A 340 28.86 16.88 14.36
N SER A 341 28.33 17.97 14.94
CA SER A 341 27.04 17.99 15.64
C SER A 341 25.84 17.91 14.71
N ASP A 342 25.99 18.26 13.44
CA ASP A 342 24.93 18.22 12.43
C ASP A 342 24.76 16.80 11.85
N PHE A 343 25.56 15.85 12.32
CA PHE A 343 25.58 14.46 11.86
C PHE A 343 25.33 13.50 13.02
N THR A 344 24.46 12.52 12.78
CA THR A 344 24.24 11.40 13.70
C THR A 344 24.54 10.07 13.01
N LEU A 345 24.66 8.99 13.79
CA LEU A 345 24.74 7.65 13.22
C LEU A 345 23.31 7.12 13.04
N ALA A 346 23.05 6.53 11.87
CA ALA A 346 21.79 5.87 11.55
C ALA A 346 21.64 4.52 12.26
#